data_AF-A0A4Z1F4R6-F1
#
_entry.id   AF-A0A4Z1F4R6-F1
#
_cell.length_a   1.000
_cell.length_b   1.000
_cell.length_c   1.000
_cell.angle_alpha   90.00
_cell.angle_beta   90.00
_cell.angle_gamma   90.00
#
_symmetry.space_group_name_H-M   'P 1'
#
loop_
_entity.id
_entity.type
_entity.pdbx_description
1 polymer ?
#
loop_
_entity_poly.entity_id
_entity_poly.type
_entity_poly.pdbx_seq_one_letter_code
_entity_poly.pdbx_strand_id
1 'polypeptide(L)'
;MEFFSGNTFGATVFPSYGAFNLSYAMIYLPGSGIMTAYTDPQTSQLNDQFATALAMYLWAWFILTVIFTVAAMRSFWILFLDLVFLDLVLILLACGYM
;
A
#
# COMPACT_ATOMS: atom_id res chain seq x y z
N MET A 1 -17.15 -11.77 4.74
CA MET A 1 -18.42 -11.72 5.48
C MET A 1 -19.18 -10.41 5.23
N GLU A 2 -18.51 -9.26 5.12
CA GLU A 2 -19.13 -7.96 4.78
C GLU A 2 -20.00 -7.94 3.51
N PHE A 3 -19.64 -8.68 2.46
CA PHE A 3 -20.42 -8.77 1.22
C PHE A 3 -21.80 -9.42 1.43
N PHE A 4 -21.91 -10.39 2.35
CA PHE A 4 -23.18 -11.04 2.68
C PHE A 4 -24.05 -10.17 3.61
N SER A 5 -23.43 -9.24 4.34
CA SER A 5 -24.12 -8.27 5.20
C SER A 5 -24.59 -7.01 4.47
N GLY A 6 -24.36 -6.91 3.15
CA GLY A 6 -24.73 -5.76 2.32
C GLY A 6 -23.80 -4.54 2.47
N ASN A 7 -22.67 -4.68 3.15
CA ASN A 7 -21.69 -3.60 3.31
C ASN A 7 -20.63 -3.67 2.19
N THR A 8 -20.97 -3.09 1.04
CA THR A 8 -20.08 -3.06 -0.13
C THR A 8 -18.78 -2.30 0.16
N PHE A 9 -18.83 -1.25 0.98
CA PHE A 9 -17.66 -0.47 1.34
C PHE A 9 -16.64 -1.30 2.15
N GLY A 10 -17.08 -1.94 3.24
CA GLY A 10 -16.23 -2.84 4.03
C GLY A 10 -15.73 -4.03 3.20
N ALA A 11 -16.59 -4.57 2.32
CA ALA A 11 -16.23 -5.68 1.44
C ALA A 11 -15.14 -5.34 0.41
N THR A 12 -14.92 -4.07 0.08
CA THR A 12 -13.80 -3.64 -0.78
C THR A 12 -12.58 -3.27 0.05
N VAL A 13 -12.76 -2.45 1.08
CA VAL A 13 -11.67 -1.86 1.87
C VAL A 13 -10.82 -2.91 2.58
N PHE A 14 -11.45 -3.86 3.29
CA PHE A 14 -10.70 -4.87 4.06
C PHE A 14 -9.85 -5.82 3.19
N PRO A 15 -10.37 -6.43 2.11
CA PRO A 15 -9.53 -7.25 1.25
C PRO A 15 -8.51 -6.44 0.47
N SER A 16 -8.77 -5.18 0.11
CA SER A 16 -7.77 -4.30 -0.49
C SER A 16 -6.56 -4.10 0.42
N TYR A 17 -6.76 -3.88 1.73
CA TYR A 17 -5.63 -3.76 2.67
C TYR A 17 -4.96 -5.09 2.97
N GLY A 18 -5.69 -6.21 2.94
CA GLY A 18 -5.08 -7.54 2.97
C GLY A 18 -4.16 -7.78 1.77
N ALA A 19 -4.62 -7.40 0.57
CA ALA A 19 -3.85 -7.50 -0.66
C ALA A 19 -2.64 -6.55 -0.66
N PHE A 20 -2.77 -5.33 -0.12
CA PHE A 20 -1.65 -4.39 0.06
C PHE A 20 -0.54 -5.01 0.91
N ASN A 21 -0.87 -5.51 2.11
CA ASN A 21 0.11 -6.12 3.00
C ASN A 21 0.78 -7.36 2.37
N LEU A 22 0.01 -8.19 1.68
CA LEU A 22 0.54 -9.36 1.00
C LEU A 22 1.44 -8.97 -0.20
N SER A 23 1.03 -7.97 -0.97
CA SER A 23 1.81 -7.42 -2.08
C SER A 23 3.13 -6.83 -1.58
N TYR A 24 3.11 -6.09 -0.47
CA TYR A 24 4.32 -5.55 0.14
C TYR A 24 5.24 -6.66 0.67
N ALA A 25 4.68 -7.67 1.35
CA ALA A 25 5.46 -8.82 1.81
C ALA A 25 6.12 -9.59 0.65
N MET A 26 5.44 -9.73 -0.50
CA MET A 26 6.01 -10.36 -1.69
C MET A 26 7.22 -9.60 -2.24
N ILE A 27 7.30 -8.27 -2.09
CA ILE A 27 8.48 -7.50 -2.54
C ILE A 27 9.74 -7.93 -1.77
N TYR A 28 9.61 -8.22 -0.48
CA TYR A 28 10.72 -8.62 0.39
C TYR A 28 10.97 -10.12 0.44
N LEU A 29 10.05 -10.93 -0.09
CA LEU A 29 10.20 -12.38 -0.12
C LEU A 29 11.27 -12.77 -1.14
N PRO A 30 12.37 -13.46 -0.75
CA PRO A 30 13.45 -13.81 -1.68
C PRO A 30 12.98 -14.73 -2.83
N GLY A 31 11.89 -15.47 -2.64
CA GLY A 31 11.28 -16.30 -3.68
C GLY A 31 10.54 -15.53 -4.79
N SER A 32 10.24 -14.24 -4.61
CA SER A 32 9.55 -13.43 -5.62
C SER A 32 10.48 -12.92 -6.73
N GLY A 33 11.79 -12.88 -6.46
CA GLY A 33 12.80 -12.38 -7.39
C GLY A 33 12.75 -10.86 -7.66
N ILE A 34 11.87 -10.11 -6.97
CA ILE A 34 11.73 -8.67 -7.17
C ILE A 34 12.99 -7.94 -6.70
N MET A 35 13.45 -8.24 -5.49
CA MET A 35 14.67 -7.60 -4.96
C MET A 35 15.91 -7.94 -5.79
N THR A 36 16.02 -9.18 -6.28
CA THR A 36 17.10 -9.61 -7.18
C THR A 36 17.08 -8.93 -8.53
N ALA A 37 15.91 -8.53 -9.04
CA ALA A 37 15.80 -7.77 -10.29
C ALA A 37 16.34 -6.33 -10.16
N TYR A 38 16.36 -5.79 -8.94
CA TYR A 38 16.91 -4.47 -8.64
C TYR A 38 18.28 -4.51 -7.95
N THR A 39 18.93 -5.68 -7.87
CA THR A 39 20.29 -5.78 -7.35
C THR A 39 21.28 -5.74 -8.52
N ASP A 40 22.29 -4.86 -8.46
CA ASP A 40 23.32 -4.82 -9.49
C ASP A 40 24.24 -6.05 -9.36
N PRO A 41 24.42 -6.89 -10.41
CA PRO A 41 25.25 -8.08 -10.37
C PRO A 41 26.71 -7.83 -9.96
N GLN A 42 27.22 -6.61 -10.11
CA GLN A 42 28.64 -6.32 -9.85
C GLN A 42 28.94 -5.78 -8.45
N THR A 43 27.99 -5.10 -7.82
CA THR A 43 28.16 -4.49 -6.48
C THR A 43 27.32 -5.14 -5.40
N SER A 44 26.37 -6.02 -5.74
CA SER A 44 25.40 -6.61 -4.79
C SER A 44 24.65 -5.57 -3.95
N GLN A 45 24.62 -4.32 -4.42
CA GLN A 45 23.86 -3.23 -3.82
C GLN A 45 22.52 -3.10 -4.55
N LEU A 46 21.51 -2.67 -3.81
CA LEU A 46 20.23 -2.27 -4.38
C LEU A 46 20.45 -1.03 -5.25
N ASN A 47 19.98 -1.10 -6.49
CA ASN A 47 20.02 0.01 -7.42
C ASN A 47 19.06 1.13 -6.93
N ASP A 48 19.41 2.39 -7.14
CA ASP A 48 18.60 3.56 -6.77
C ASP A 48 17.18 3.51 -7.39
N GLN A 49 17.03 2.73 -8.48
CA GLN A 49 15.74 2.44 -9.11
C GLN A 49 14.76 1.69 -8.19
N PHE A 50 15.22 0.90 -7.21
CA PHE A 50 14.35 0.19 -6.28
C PHE A 50 13.56 1.16 -5.39
N ALA A 51 14.24 2.17 -4.85
CA ALA A 51 13.62 3.17 -3.99
C ALA A 51 12.56 3.97 -4.76
N THR A 52 12.89 4.39 -5.99
CA THR A 52 11.95 5.08 -6.88
C THR A 52 10.74 4.21 -7.25
N ALA A 53 10.95 2.93 -7.57
CA ALA A 53 9.88 1.99 -7.90
C ALA A 53 8.94 1.73 -6.69
N LEU A 54 9.52 1.60 -5.49
CA LEU A 54 8.76 1.43 -4.26
C LEU A 54 7.98 2.70 -3.90
N ALA A 55 8.58 3.88 -4.08
CA ALA A 55 7.88 5.16 -3.89
C ALA A 55 6.68 5.26 -4.84
N MET A 56 6.84 4.89 -6.12
CA MET A 56 5.74 4.90 -7.10
C MET A 56 4.63 3.90 -6.75
N TYR A 57 4.97 2.72 -6.23
CA TYR A 57 4.00 1.75 -5.69
C TYR A 57 3.21 2.36 -4.52
N LEU A 58 3.89 3.01 -3.56
CA LEU A 58 3.26 3.64 -2.41
C LEU A 58 2.36 4.82 -2.81
N TRP A 59 2.77 5.62 -3.81
CA TRP A 59 1.96 6.70 -4.36
C TRP A 59 0.65 6.19 -4.99
N ALA A 60 0.68 5.08 -5.72
CA ALA A 60 -0.52 4.48 -6.29
C ALA A 60 -1.50 4.03 -5.18
N TRP A 61 -0.98 3.44 -4.09
CA TRP A 61 -1.79 3.06 -2.94
C TRP A 61 -2.32 4.25 -2.16
N PHE A 62 -1.54 5.31 -2.00
CA PHE A 62 -2.00 6.56 -1.39
C PHE A 62 -3.20 7.14 -2.12
N ILE A 63 -3.17 7.20 -3.47
CA ILE A 63 -4.31 7.71 -4.25
C ILE A 63 -5.57 6.87 -4.00
N LEU A 64 -5.44 5.54 -3.92
CA LEU A 64 -6.56 4.65 -3.59
C LEU A 64 -7.08 4.87 -2.16
N THR A 65 -6.19 5.02 -1.18
CA THR A 65 -6.58 5.27 0.21
C THR A 65 -7.31 6.60 0.34
N VAL A 66 -6.85 7.67 -0.31
CA VAL A 66 -7.56 8.97 -0.33
C VAL A 66 -8.98 8.84 -0.88
N ILE A 67 -9.19 8.05 -1.95
CA ILE A 67 -10.53 7.79 -2.50
C ILE A 67 -11.40 7.07 -1.45
N PHE A 68 -10.85 6.07 -0.76
CA PHE A 68 -11.56 5.39 0.33
C PHE A 68 -11.84 6.31 1.52
N THR A 69 -10.93 7.22 1.87
CA THR A 69 -11.10 8.22 2.93
C THR A 69 -12.27 9.15 2.64
N VAL A 70 -12.40 9.64 1.40
CA VAL A 70 -13.55 10.46 0.97
C VAL A 70 -14.85 9.67 1.02
N ALA A 71 -14.84 8.41 0.58
CA ALA A 71 -16.02 7.53 0.65
C ALA A 71 -16.40 7.18 2.10
N ALA A 72 -15.45 7.15 3.03
CA ALA A 72 -15.65 6.86 4.45
C ALA A 72 -16.24 8.03 5.24
N MET A 73 -16.37 9.24 4.67
CA MET A 73 -16.78 10.46 5.37
C MET A 73 -18.19 10.40 5.99
N ARG A 74 -19.08 9.53 5.48
CA ARG A 74 -20.40 9.24 6.06
C ARG A 74 -20.44 7.95 6.90
N SER A 75 -19.33 7.22 6.97
CA SER A 75 -19.19 5.94 7.66
C SER A 75 -18.78 6.15 9.13
N PHE A 76 -18.53 5.05 9.86
CA PHE A 76 -18.07 5.05 11.24
C PHE A 76 -16.82 5.93 11.41
N TRP A 77 -16.87 6.88 12.35
CA TRP A 77 -15.81 7.87 12.59
C TRP A 77 -14.43 7.24 12.88
N ILE A 78 -14.41 6.05 13.49
CA ILE A 78 -13.19 5.29 13.76
C ILE A 78 -12.50 4.88 12.45
N LEU A 79 -13.26 4.38 11.47
CA LEU A 79 -12.70 3.92 10.20
C LEU A 79 -12.22 5.09 9.36
N PHE A 80 -12.94 6.22 9.39
CA PHE A 80 -12.49 7.44 8.75
C PHE A 80 -11.14 7.93 9.32
N LEU A 81 -10.99 7.98 10.64
CA LEU A 81 -9.73 8.36 11.27
C LEU A 81 -8.59 7.40 10.93
N ASP A 82 -8.85 6.09 10.96
CA ASP A 82 -7.85 5.07 10.60
C ASP A 82 -7.33 5.27 9.17
N LEU A 83 -8.22 5.51 8.21
CA LEU A 83 -7.86 5.81 6.82
C LEU A 83 -7.06 7.11 6.68
N VAL A 84 -7.40 8.16 7.43
CA VAL A 84 -6.65 9.44 7.42
C VAL A 84 -5.23 9.25 7.99
N PHE A 85 -5.07 8.48 9.06
CA PHE A 85 -3.73 8.16 9.58
C PHE A 85 -2.95 7.30 8.60
N LEU A 86 -3.62 6.38 7.90
CA LEU A 86 -2.99 5.56 6.87
C LEU A 86 -2.53 6.42 5.68
N ASP A 87 -3.34 7.38 5.22
CA ASP A 87 -2.96 8.36 4.19
C ASP A 87 -1.68 9.12 4.60
N LEU A 88 -1.59 9.56 5.86
CA LEU A 88 -0.40 10.22 6.40
C LEU A 88 0.82 9.31 6.41
N VAL A 89 0.66 8.05 6.83
CA VAL A 89 1.77 7.09 6.84
C VAL A 89 2.25 6.79 5.42
N LEU A 90 1.33 6.60 4.46
CA LEU A 90 1.68 6.30 3.07
C LEU A 90 2.40 7.46 2.39
N ILE A 91 1.97 8.71 2.61
CA ILE A 91 2.67 9.88 2.04
C ILE A 91 4.05 10.11 2.67
N LEU A 92 4.18 9.92 3.99
CA LEU A 92 5.46 10.00 4.69
C LEU A 92 6.42 8.92 4.19
N LEU A 93 5.93 7.69 4.02
CA LEU A 93 6.73 6.58 3.54
C LEU A 93 7.14 6.77 2.08
N ALA A 94 6.22 7.19 1.20
CA ALA A 94 6.51 7.47 -0.20
C ALA A 94 7.57 8.57 -0.36
N CYS A 95 7.46 9.66 0.43
CA CYS A 95 8.43 10.75 0.43
C CYS A 95 9.78 10.32 1.01
N GLY A 96 9.81 9.40 1.98
CA GLY A 96 11.06 8.86 2.54
C GLY A 96 11.82 7.92 1.60
N TYR A 97 11.16 7.33 0.60
CA TYR A 97 11.78 6.51 -0.44
C TYR A 97 12.13 7.29 -1.73
N MET A 98 11.74 8.56 -1.83
CA MET A 98 12.16 9.47 -2.90
C MET A 98 13.49 10.15 -2.56
#